data_AF-A0A7H5EWK0-F1
#
_entry.id   AF-A0A7H5EWK0-F1
#
_cell.length_a   1.000
_cell.length_b   1.000
_cell.length_c   1.000
_cell.angle_alpha   90.00
_cell.angle_beta   90.00
_cell.angle_gamma   90.00
#
_symmetry.space_group_name_H-M   'P 1'
#
loop_
_entity.id
_entity.type
_entity.pdbx_description
1 polymer ?
#
loop_
_entity_poly.entity_id
_entity_poly.type
_entity_poly.pdbx_seq_one_letter_code
_entity_poly.pdbx_strand_id
1 'polypeptide(L)'
;MEQLHHLITRKWPTVLLGFAVLSLVFTAANAYFTSEVNGDKCFEEALGKDINPQHFTSDVQFAALDEVRWRSYVECHRNNPVTRAINAGVFLLDDVWALFFIGLIYLLPNYRDFRLTSFKKILLVVLLLAYGFDFVENAVYLSLARFRWLPAVGSLKLIFYGAALLMAITAGAGKLLWSKRTAEDQ
;
A
#
# COMPACT_ATOMS: atom_id res chain seq x y z
N MET A 1 -10.55 -9.53 -17.20
CA MET A 1 -9.75 -10.47 -16.36
C MET A 1 -8.66 -11.17 -17.14
N GLU A 2 -8.96 -11.83 -18.28
CA GLU A 2 -7.95 -12.55 -19.09
C GLU A 2 -6.85 -11.64 -19.68
N GLN A 3 -7.24 -10.51 -20.26
CA GLN A 3 -6.26 -9.53 -20.78
C GLN A 3 -5.31 -9.02 -19.68
N LEU A 4 -5.86 -8.69 -18.50
CA LEU A 4 -5.08 -8.24 -17.35
C LEU A 4 -4.13 -9.33 -16.83
N HIS A 5 -4.60 -10.57 -16.77
CA HIS A 5 -3.77 -11.73 -16.42
C HIS A 5 -2.58 -11.90 -17.39
N HIS A 6 -2.82 -11.87 -18.70
CA HIS A 6 -1.77 -11.97 -19.70
C HIS A 6 -0.79 -10.79 -19.66
N LEU A 7 -1.29 -9.58 -19.41
CA LEU A 7 -0.47 -8.39 -19.29
C LEU A 7 0.53 -8.53 -18.12
N ILE A 8 0.03 -8.84 -16.92
CA ILE A 8 0.86 -8.93 -15.71
C ILE A 8 1.89 -10.06 -15.85
N THR A 9 1.46 -11.24 -16.31
CA THR A 9 2.34 -12.40 -16.45
C THR A 9 3.40 -12.23 -17.53
N ARG A 10 3.09 -11.58 -18.66
CA ARG A 10 4.08 -11.29 -19.71
C ARG A 10 5.08 -10.21 -19.32
N LYS A 11 4.67 -9.27 -18.46
CA LYS A 11 5.50 -8.13 -18.02
C LYS A 11 6.11 -8.33 -16.64
N TRP A 12 6.20 -9.57 -16.15
CA TRP A 12 6.71 -9.88 -14.82
C TRP A 12 8.10 -9.29 -14.50
N PRO A 13 9.08 -9.21 -15.44
CA PRO A 13 10.37 -8.59 -15.14
C PRO A 13 10.24 -7.08 -14.93
N THR A 14 9.37 -6.43 -15.71
CA THR A 14 9.06 -5.00 -15.56
C THR A 14 8.36 -4.72 -14.24
N VAL A 15 7.46 -5.61 -13.81
CA VAL A 15 6.79 -5.48 -12.50
C VAL A 15 7.81 -5.58 -11.36
N LEU A 16 8.73 -6.54 -11.40
CA LEU A 16 9.78 -6.67 -10.38
C LEU A 16 10.73 -5.47 -10.35
N LEU A 17 11.21 -5.05 -11.53
CA LEU A 17 12.12 -3.91 -11.64
C LEU A 17 11.44 -2.61 -11.18
N GLY A 18 10.22 -2.37 -11.64
CA GLY A 18 9.44 -1.20 -11.25
C GLY A 18 9.19 -1.19 -9.75
N PHE A 19 8.81 -2.32 -9.15
CA PHE A 19 8.65 -2.41 -7.69
C PHE A 19 9.96 -2.08 -6.95
N ALA A 20 11.09 -2.64 -7.36
CA ALA A 20 12.37 -2.40 -6.71
C ALA A 20 12.77 -0.91 -6.78
N VAL A 21 12.68 -0.31 -7.97
CA VAL A 21 13.02 1.12 -8.17
C VAL A 21 12.06 2.01 -7.40
N LEU A 22 10.75 1.79 -7.51
CA LEU A 22 9.75 2.59 -6.80
C LEU A 22 9.87 2.45 -5.29
N SER A 23 10.20 1.27 -4.76
CA SER A 23 10.40 1.10 -3.32
C SER A 23 11.55 1.95 -2.79
N LEU A 24 12.63 2.08 -3.55
CA LEU A 24 13.76 2.95 -3.19
C LEU A 24 13.35 4.43 -3.19
N VAL A 25 12.69 4.89 -4.26
CA VAL A 25 12.23 6.28 -4.38
C VAL A 25 11.19 6.59 -3.30
N PHE A 26 10.25 5.68 -3.06
CA PHE A 26 9.22 5.83 -2.04
C PHE A 26 9.83 5.91 -0.64
N THR A 27 10.79 5.06 -0.32
CA THR A 27 11.50 5.10 0.97
C THR A 27 12.22 6.43 1.17
N ALA A 28 12.90 6.93 0.14
CA ALA A 28 13.59 8.23 0.22
C ALA A 28 12.62 9.40 0.36
N ALA A 29 11.54 9.44 -0.43
CA ALA A 29 10.53 10.48 -0.37
C ALA A 29 9.79 10.48 0.98
N ASN A 30 9.48 9.30 1.52
CA ASN A 30 8.87 9.14 2.83
C ASN A 30 9.79 9.62 3.96
N ALA A 31 11.08 9.29 3.90
CA ALA A 31 12.07 9.77 4.88
C ALA A 31 12.18 11.30 4.87
N TYR A 32 12.24 11.91 3.68
CA TYR A 32 12.25 13.36 3.52
C TYR A 32 10.99 14.00 4.09
N PHE A 33 9.81 13.51 3.70
CA PHE A 33 8.53 14.00 4.21
C PHE A 33 8.44 13.91 5.74
N THR A 34 8.83 12.77 6.32
CA THR A 34 8.81 12.57 7.77
C THR A 34 9.72 13.59 8.48
N SER A 35 10.88 13.92 7.91
CA SER A 35 11.76 14.93 8.48
C SER A 35 11.18 16.35 8.44
N GLU A 36 10.49 16.72 7.36
CA GLU A 36 9.83 18.03 7.21
C GLU A 36 8.64 18.16 8.19
N VAL A 37 7.80 17.13 8.32
CA VAL A 37 6.66 17.13 9.24
C VAL A 37 7.10 17.21 10.70
N ASN A 38 8.15 16.48 11.09
CA ASN A 38 8.67 16.51 12.46
C ASN A 38 9.40 17.81 12.81
N GLY A 39 9.84 18.58 11.82
CA GLY A 39 10.47 19.90 12.02
C GLY A 39 9.49 21.06 12.18
N ASP A 40 8.19 20.84 11.92
CA ASP A 40 7.19 21.90 11.88
C ASP A 40 6.46 22.06 13.24
N LYS A 41 6.59 23.25 13.84
CA LYS A 41 6.00 23.61 15.14
C LYS A 41 4.47 23.61 15.15
N CYS A 42 3.85 23.61 13.97
CA CYS A 42 2.41 23.63 13.83
C CYS A 42 1.72 22.37 14.41
N PHE A 43 2.43 21.25 14.49
CA PHE A 43 1.90 20.00 15.04
C PHE A 43 1.73 20.07 16.57
N GLU A 44 2.62 20.77 17.27
CA GLU A 44 2.58 20.94 18.73
C GLU A 44 1.45 21.87 19.19
N GLU A 45 1.13 22.91 18.42
CA GLU A 45 0.02 23.83 18.74
C GLU A 45 -1.37 23.20 18.49
N ALA A 46 -1.51 22.37 17.46
CA ALA A 46 -2.78 21.70 17.15
C ALA A 46 -3.12 20.51 18.08
N LEU A 47 -2.13 19.97 18.80
CA LEU A 47 -2.27 18.87 19.76
C LEU A 47 -2.48 19.32 21.21
N GLY A 48 -2.73 20.62 21.43
CA GLY A 48 -2.86 21.23 22.75
C GLY A 48 -3.75 20.46 23.74
N LYS A 49 -3.08 19.84 24.72
CA LYS A 49 -3.60 19.20 25.96
C LYS A 49 -4.41 17.92 25.74
N ASP A 50 -3.73 16.76 25.79
CA ASP A 50 -4.21 15.50 26.42
C ASP A 50 -3.59 14.23 25.80
N ILE A 51 -2.72 14.33 24.80
CA ILE A 51 -2.10 13.14 24.20
C ILE A 51 -0.68 12.94 24.75
N ASN A 52 -0.51 11.87 25.55
CA ASN A 52 0.77 11.50 26.17
C ASN A 52 1.84 11.20 25.11
N PRO A 53 2.94 11.97 25.03
CA PRO A 53 4.01 11.80 24.05
C PRO A 53 4.76 10.47 24.18
N GLN A 54 4.61 9.73 25.29
CA GLN A 54 5.33 8.47 25.54
C GLN A 54 4.71 7.24 24.86
N HIS A 55 3.58 7.39 24.15
CA HIS A 55 3.04 6.34 23.25
C HIS A 55 3.35 6.62 21.77
N PHE A 56 4.18 7.64 21.47
CA PHE A 56 4.53 8.08 20.12
C PHE A 56 5.85 7.50 19.59
N THR A 57 6.30 6.36 20.10
CA THR A 57 7.52 5.68 19.62
C THR A 57 7.24 4.50 18.68
N SER A 58 6.07 4.44 18.06
CA SER A 58 5.94 3.53 16.92
C SER A 58 6.59 4.21 15.72
N ASP A 59 7.75 3.67 15.32
CA ASP A 59 8.48 3.96 14.08
C ASP A 59 7.68 3.55 12.82
N VAL A 60 6.36 3.80 12.82
CA VAL A 60 5.40 3.43 11.79
C VAL A 60 5.09 4.73 11.03
N GLN A 61 5.98 5.17 10.15
CA GLN A 61 5.85 4.93 8.71
C GLN A 61 4.38 4.85 8.25
N PHE A 62 3.77 5.99 7.89
CA PHE A 62 2.56 6.19 7.04
C PHE A 62 1.28 5.35 7.28
N ALA A 63 1.27 4.28 8.07
CA ALA A 63 0.28 3.22 7.96
C ALA A 63 -1.00 3.46 8.78
N ALA A 64 -1.05 4.50 9.59
CA ALA A 64 -2.27 4.99 10.24
C ALA A 64 -1.97 6.32 10.92
N LEU A 65 -2.08 7.44 10.21
CA LEU A 65 -2.36 8.68 10.91
C LEU A 65 -3.73 8.49 11.57
N ASP A 66 -3.78 8.50 12.90
CA ASP A 66 -5.06 8.52 13.58
C ASP A 66 -5.89 9.71 13.08
N GLU A 67 -7.22 9.58 13.10
CA GLU A 67 -8.11 10.57 12.50
C GLU A 67 -7.90 11.99 13.08
N VAL A 68 -7.51 12.07 14.35
CA VAL A 68 -7.26 13.33 15.04
C VAL A 68 -5.99 13.99 14.50
N ARG A 69 -4.89 13.24 14.39
CA ARG A 69 -3.62 13.70 13.79
C ARG A 69 -3.80 14.13 12.35
N TRP A 70 -4.55 13.37 11.55
CA TRP A 70 -4.83 13.74 10.16
C TRP A 70 -5.60 15.06 10.09
N ARG A 71 -6.63 15.24 10.93
CA ARG A 71 -7.41 16.49 10.96
C ARG A 71 -6.57 17.70 11.39
N SER A 72 -5.71 17.53 12.39
CA SER A 72 -4.79 18.58 12.85
C SER A 72 -3.78 18.95 11.76
N TYR A 73 -3.20 17.95 11.09
CA TYR A 73 -2.30 18.16 9.95
C TYR A 73 -2.97 18.91 8.80
N VAL A 74 -4.17 18.47 8.41
CA VAL A 74 -4.97 19.13 7.37
C VAL A 74 -5.27 20.59 7.74
N GLU A 75 -5.66 20.86 8.98
CA GLU A 75 -5.99 22.23 9.38
C GLU A 75 -4.78 23.17 9.30
N CYS A 76 -3.61 22.69 9.67
CA CYS A 76 -2.37 23.45 9.57
C CYS A 76 -1.96 23.70 8.10
N HIS A 77 -1.98 22.65 7.27
CA HIS A 77 -1.31 22.68 5.96
C HIS A 77 -2.23 22.88 4.75
N ARG A 78 -3.55 22.93 4.93
CA ARG A 78 -4.52 23.08 3.80
C ARG A 78 -4.23 24.26 2.87
N ASN A 79 -3.63 25.32 3.41
CA ASN A 79 -3.33 26.56 2.69
C ASN A 79 -1.85 26.69 2.28
N ASN A 80 -0.98 25.74 2.66
CA ASN A 80 0.44 25.78 2.30
C ASN A 80 0.67 25.13 0.92
N PRO A 81 1.06 25.89 -0.12
CA PRO A 81 1.22 25.35 -1.47
C PRO A 81 2.39 24.37 -1.59
N VAL A 82 3.45 24.55 -0.81
CA VAL A 82 4.63 23.67 -0.81
C VAL A 82 4.27 22.32 -0.22
N THR A 83 3.60 22.31 0.95
CA THR A 83 3.15 21.07 1.58
C THR A 83 2.18 20.31 0.69
N ARG A 84 1.24 21.01 0.02
CA ARG A 84 0.33 20.37 -0.95
C ARG A 84 1.06 19.73 -2.11
N ALA A 85 2.09 20.37 -2.66
CA ALA A 85 2.89 19.82 -3.75
C ALA A 85 3.69 18.58 -3.30
N ILE A 86 4.28 18.62 -2.10
CA ILE A 86 5.00 17.47 -1.53
C ILE A 86 4.04 16.30 -1.26
N ASN A 87 2.89 16.56 -0.61
CA ASN A 87 1.85 15.54 -0.40
C ASN A 87 1.39 14.94 -1.74
N ALA A 88 1.15 15.79 -2.74
CA ALA A 88 0.78 15.35 -4.07
C ALA A 88 1.80 14.35 -4.65
N GLY A 89 3.09 14.69 -4.58
CA GLY A 89 4.16 13.82 -5.06
C GLY A 89 4.25 12.49 -4.31
N VAL A 90 4.20 12.51 -2.98
CA VAL A 90 4.36 11.31 -2.15
C VAL A 90 3.18 10.34 -2.33
N PHE A 91 1.94 10.81 -2.31
CA PHE A 91 0.77 9.94 -2.39
C PHE A 91 0.47 9.47 -3.82
N LEU A 92 0.86 10.23 -4.86
CA LEU A 92 0.88 9.71 -6.24
C LEU A 92 1.94 8.60 -6.38
N LEU A 93 3.09 8.76 -5.76
CA LEU A 93 4.14 7.75 -5.78
C LEU A 93 3.70 6.47 -5.03
N ASP A 94 3.00 6.61 -3.90
CA ASP A 94 2.41 5.50 -3.16
C ASP A 94 1.40 4.72 -4.01
N ASP A 95 0.48 5.42 -4.67
CA ASP A 95 -0.53 4.81 -5.55
C ASP A 95 0.10 4.03 -6.72
N VAL A 96 1.14 4.59 -7.33
CA VAL A 96 1.92 3.88 -8.35
C VAL A 96 2.64 2.68 -7.75
N TRP A 97 3.26 2.81 -6.57
CA TRP A 97 3.91 1.71 -5.87
C TRP A 97 2.94 0.57 -5.55
N ALA A 98 1.73 0.89 -5.09
CA ALA A 98 0.67 -0.07 -4.79
C ALA A 98 0.24 -0.90 -6.01
N LEU A 99 0.19 -0.30 -7.21
CA LEU A 99 -0.06 -1.03 -8.46
C LEU A 99 1.02 -2.10 -8.74
N PHE A 100 2.29 -1.76 -8.52
CA PHE A 100 3.39 -2.72 -8.68
C PHE A 100 3.35 -3.81 -7.60
N PHE A 101 3.04 -3.44 -6.36
CA PHE A 101 2.89 -4.39 -5.26
C PHE A 101 1.78 -5.43 -5.52
N ILE A 102 0.63 -4.98 -6.04
CA ILE A 102 -0.45 -5.87 -6.51
C ILE A 102 0.03 -6.82 -7.59
N GLY A 103 0.79 -6.30 -8.56
CA GLY A 103 1.42 -7.11 -9.60
C GLY A 103 2.29 -8.22 -9.01
N LEU A 104 3.10 -7.92 -7.98
CA LEU A 104 3.91 -8.92 -7.28
C LEU A 104 3.09 -9.97 -6.55
N ILE A 105 2.07 -9.55 -5.78
CA ILE A 105 1.18 -10.48 -5.09
C ILE A 105 0.51 -11.42 -6.11
N TYR A 106 0.10 -10.87 -7.25
CA TYR A 106 -0.49 -11.68 -8.31
C TYR A 106 0.52 -12.65 -8.96
N LEU A 107 1.78 -12.26 -9.11
CA LEU A 107 2.80 -13.09 -9.75
C LEU A 107 3.24 -14.29 -8.91
N LEU A 108 3.19 -14.19 -7.58
CA LEU A 108 3.53 -15.28 -6.63
C LEU A 108 2.92 -16.64 -7.00
N PRO A 109 1.59 -16.80 -7.16
CA PRO A 109 0.97 -18.07 -7.55
C PRO A 109 1.08 -18.38 -9.06
N ASN A 110 1.59 -17.45 -9.87
CA ASN A 110 1.67 -17.55 -11.33
C ASN A 110 3.08 -17.83 -11.87
N TYR A 111 4.13 -17.78 -11.05
CA TYR A 111 5.52 -17.92 -11.50
C TYR A 111 5.80 -19.21 -12.30
N ARG A 112 5.05 -20.30 -12.06
CA ARG A 112 5.20 -21.59 -12.75
C ARG A 112 4.04 -21.98 -13.65
N ASP A 113 2.92 -21.28 -13.57
CA ASP A 113 1.68 -21.66 -14.28
C ASP A 113 0.91 -20.41 -14.62
N PHE A 114 0.82 -20.12 -15.91
CA PHE A 114 0.17 -18.94 -16.47
C PHE A 114 -1.25 -19.23 -16.95
N ARG A 115 -1.89 -20.34 -16.54
CA ARG A 115 -3.30 -20.56 -16.85
C ARG A 115 -4.20 -19.77 -15.90
N LEU A 116 -5.20 -19.08 -16.43
CA LEU A 116 -6.17 -18.35 -15.61
C LEU A 116 -7.21 -19.31 -15.01
N THR A 117 -7.12 -19.56 -13.71
CA THR A 117 -8.07 -20.39 -12.96
C THR A 117 -9.11 -19.53 -12.22
N SER A 118 -10.21 -20.13 -11.76
CA SER A 118 -11.21 -19.45 -10.92
C SER A 118 -10.59 -18.84 -9.66
N PHE A 119 -9.65 -19.55 -9.03
CA PHE A 119 -8.89 -19.04 -7.89
C PHE A 119 -8.13 -17.75 -8.22
N LYS A 120 -7.41 -17.72 -9.35
CA LYS A 120 -6.67 -16.53 -9.79
C LYS A 120 -7.60 -15.37 -10.17
N LYS A 121 -8.82 -15.66 -10.64
CA LYS A 121 -9.85 -14.64 -10.84
C LYS A 121 -10.27 -14.02 -9.51
N ILE A 122 -10.53 -14.84 -8.49
CA ILE A 122 -10.87 -14.36 -7.13
C ILE A 122 -9.73 -13.53 -6.55
N LEU A 123 -8.48 -14.03 -6.61
CA LEU A 123 -7.30 -13.28 -6.15
C LEU A 123 -7.20 -11.90 -6.82
N LEU A 124 -7.40 -11.84 -8.15
CA LEU A 124 -7.35 -10.57 -8.87
C LEU A 124 -8.48 -9.62 -8.45
N VAL A 125 -9.67 -10.13 -8.15
CA VAL A 125 -10.78 -9.30 -7.61
C VAL A 125 -10.42 -8.76 -6.22
N VAL A 126 -9.90 -9.60 -5.31
CA VAL A 126 -9.48 -9.16 -3.96
C VAL A 126 -8.39 -8.09 -4.05
N LEU A 127 -7.43 -8.25 -4.96
CA LEU A 127 -6.37 -7.25 -5.20
C LEU A 127 -6.92 -5.94 -5.78
N LEU A 128 -7.88 -6.00 -6.69
CA LEU A 128 -8.53 -4.79 -7.22
C LEU A 128 -9.35 -4.06 -6.14
N LEU A 129 -9.97 -4.78 -5.21
CA LEU A 129 -10.64 -4.18 -4.06
C LEU A 129 -9.64 -3.56 -3.08
N ALA A 130 -8.52 -4.24 -2.80
CA ALA A 130 -7.43 -3.70 -1.99
C ALA A 130 -6.92 -2.38 -2.58
N TYR A 131 -6.70 -2.34 -3.90
CA TYR A 131 -6.32 -1.14 -4.62
C TYR A 131 -7.36 -0.04 -4.51
N GLY A 132 -8.64 -0.38 -4.65
CA GLY A 132 -9.72 0.60 -4.55
C GLY A 132 -9.72 1.33 -3.21
N PHE A 133 -9.45 0.62 -2.11
CA PHE A 133 -9.31 1.25 -0.79
C PHE A 133 -8.05 2.10 -0.69
N ASP A 134 -6.92 1.62 -1.21
CA ASP A 134 -5.66 2.37 -1.24
C ASP A 134 -5.77 3.68 -2.04
N PHE A 135 -6.35 3.60 -3.24
CA PHE A 135 -6.62 4.75 -4.09
C PHE A 135 -7.52 5.79 -3.39
N VAL A 136 -8.58 5.34 -2.70
CA VAL A 136 -9.47 6.25 -1.96
C VAL A 136 -8.72 6.92 -0.80
N GLU A 137 -7.92 6.18 -0.06
CA GLU A 137 -7.09 6.71 1.02
C GLU A 137 -6.08 7.74 0.46
N ASN A 138 -5.37 7.41 -0.61
CA ASN A 138 -4.43 8.31 -1.26
C ASN A 138 -5.11 9.55 -1.83
N ALA A 139 -6.31 9.44 -2.41
CA ALA A 139 -7.08 10.60 -2.87
C ALA A 139 -7.47 11.57 -1.73
N VAL A 140 -7.79 11.04 -0.55
CA VAL A 140 -8.03 11.87 0.66
C VAL A 140 -6.74 12.59 1.06
N TYR A 141 -5.62 11.87 1.07
CA TYR A 141 -4.33 12.46 1.42
C TYR A 141 -3.85 13.54 0.44
N LEU A 142 -4.04 13.31 -0.87
CA LEU A 142 -3.73 14.26 -1.95
C LEU A 142 -4.53 15.56 -1.83
N SER A 143 -5.81 15.46 -1.49
CA SER A 143 -6.71 16.61 -1.43
C SER A 143 -6.58 17.42 -0.14
N LEU A 144 -5.85 16.90 0.86
CA LEU A 144 -5.90 17.38 2.25
C LEU A 144 -7.36 17.54 2.72
N ALA A 145 -8.24 16.62 2.31
CA ALA A 145 -9.64 16.66 2.68
C ALA A 145 -9.84 16.04 4.06
N ARG A 146 -10.78 16.61 4.82
CA ARG A 146 -11.29 15.95 6.02
C ARG A 146 -12.16 14.77 5.60
N PHE A 147 -11.85 13.57 6.08
CA PHE A 147 -12.60 12.37 5.76
C PHE A 147 -12.77 11.48 6.98
N ARG A 148 -14.02 11.34 7.45
CA ARG A 148 -14.30 10.62 8.72
C ARG A 148 -14.00 9.12 8.64
N TRP A 149 -14.08 8.56 7.45
CA TRP A 149 -13.95 7.12 7.24
C TRP A 149 -12.52 6.69 6.92
N LEU A 150 -11.55 7.60 6.99
CA LEU A 150 -10.15 7.31 6.66
C LEU A 150 -9.60 6.11 7.44
N PRO A 151 -9.80 5.98 8.77
CA PRO A 151 -9.32 4.79 9.50
C PRO A 151 -9.99 3.49 9.06
N ALA A 152 -11.28 3.55 8.70
CA ALA A 152 -12.01 2.40 8.22
C ALA A 152 -11.54 1.97 6.82
N VAL A 153 -11.27 2.93 5.93
CA VAL A 153 -10.70 2.67 4.60
C VAL A 153 -9.29 2.08 4.73
N GLY A 154 -8.42 2.65 5.56
CA GLY A 154 -7.07 2.11 5.81
C GLY A 154 -7.12 0.68 6.40
N SER A 155 -8.05 0.42 7.32
CA SER A 155 -8.24 -0.93 7.89
C SER A 155 -8.73 -1.93 6.83
N LEU A 156 -9.70 -1.55 6.01
CA LEU A 156 -10.21 -2.39 4.92
C LEU A 156 -9.10 -2.68 3.90
N LYS A 157 -8.32 -1.66 3.51
CA LYS A 157 -7.13 -1.83 2.67
C LYS A 157 -6.23 -2.93 3.20
N LEU A 158 -5.80 -2.83 4.46
CA LEU A 158 -4.89 -3.80 5.08
C LEU A 158 -5.48 -5.21 5.12
N ILE A 159 -6.77 -5.34 5.46
CA ILE A 159 -7.46 -6.63 5.47
C ILE A 159 -7.45 -7.28 4.08
N PHE A 160 -7.75 -6.50 3.02
CA PHE A 160 -7.80 -7.02 1.66
C PHE A 160 -6.41 -7.36 1.11
N TYR A 161 -5.38 -6.54 1.39
CA TYR A 161 -4.00 -6.88 1.06
C TYR A 161 -3.52 -8.14 1.80
N GLY A 162 -3.80 -8.25 3.10
CA GLY A 162 -3.48 -9.43 3.90
C GLY A 162 -4.14 -10.70 3.37
N ALA A 163 -5.44 -10.62 3.04
CA ALA A 163 -6.18 -11.72 2.43
C ALA A 163 -5.59 -12.13 1.08
N ALA A 164 -5.30 -11.16 0.19
CA ALA A 164 -4.69 -11.43 -1.10
C ALA A 164 -3.31 -12.08 -0.97
N LEU A 165 -2.48 -11.62 -0.05
CA LEU A 165 -1.15 -12.17 0.20
C LEU A 165 -1.25 -13.61 0.74
N LEU A 166 -2.13 -13.88 1.69
CA LEU A 166 -2.37 -15.23 2.20
C LEU A 166 -2.86 -16.17 1.10
N MET A 167 -3.78 -15.72 0.25
CA MET A 167 -4.22 -16.48 -0.93
C MET A 167 -3.05 -16.77 -1.88
N ALA A 168 -2.23 -15.77 -2.21
CA ALA A 168 -1.10 -15.92 -3.10
C ALA A 168 -0.06 -16.92 -2.56
N ILE A 169 0.28 -16.81 -1.27
CA ILE A 169 1.24 -17.70 -0.59
C ILE A 169 0.71 -19.13 -0.52
N THR A 170 -0.53 -19.34 -0.09
CA THR A 170 -1.11 -20.69 0.04
C THR A 170 -1.17 -21.41 -1.31
N ALA A 171 -1.50 -20.69 -2.39
CA ALA A 171 -1.47 -21.24 -3.75
C ALA A 171 -0.04 -21.54 -4.26
N GLY A 172 0.96 -20.75 -3.87
CA GLY A 172 2.37 -21.01 -4.16
C GLY A 172 2.94 -22.20 -3.38
N ALA A 173 2.68 -22.26 -2.07
CA ALA A 173 3.18 -23.28 -1.16
C ALA A 173 2.55 -24.65 -1.41
N GLY A 174 1.25 -24.71 -1.70
CA GLY A 174 0.55 -25.97 -2.04
C GLY A 174 1.14 -26.66 -3.26
N LYS A 175 1.59 -25.89 -4.26
CA LYS A 175 2.29 -26.43 -5.44
C LYS A 175 3.71 -26.92 -5.13
N LEU A 176 4.41 -26.27 -4.19
CA LEU A 176 5.77 -26.65 -3.81
C LEU A 176 5.80 -27.97 -3.03
N LEU A 177 4.84 -28.15 -2.10
CA LEU A 177 4.70 -29.37 -1.30
C LEU A 177 4.30 -30.57 -2.17
N TRP A 178 3.40 -30.37 -3.13
CA TRP A 178 2.97 -31.44 -4.03
C TRP A 178 4.08 -31.88 -4.99
N SER A 179 4.87 -30.93 -5.51
CA SER A 179 6.03 -31.20 -6.35
C SER A 179 7.16 -31.96 -5.62
N LYS A 180 7.35 -31.74 -4.32
CA LYS A 180 8.32 -32.51 -3.52
C LYS A 180 7.86 -33.94 -3.32
N ARG A 181 6.58 -34.14 -2.99
CA ARG A 181 6.02 -35.48 -2.74
C ARG A 181 6.12 -36.38 -3.97
N THR A 182 5.82 -35.86 -5.16
CA THR A 182 5.97 -36.63 -6.42
C THR A 182 7.42 -36.93 -6.80
N ALA A 183 8.39 -36.20 -6.26
CA ALA A 183 9.81 -36.45 -6.49
C ALA A 183 10.42 -37.42 -5.46
N GLU A 184 9.76 -37.63 -4.31
CA GLU A 184 10.13 -38.64 -3.31
C GLU A 184 9.48 -40.01 -3.61
N ASP A 185 8.38 -40.02 -4.37
CA ASP A 185 7.67 -41.24 -4.80
C ASP A 185 8.22 -41.85 -6.12
N GLN A 186 9.34 -41.34 -6.66
CA GLN A 186 10.05 -41.84 -7.87
C GLN A 186 11.47 -42.28 -7.53
#